data_AF-A0A3C1ZYF3-F1
#
_entry.id   AF-A0A3C1ZYF3-F1
#
_cell.length_a   1.000
_cell.length_b   1.000
_cell.length_c   1.000
_cell.angle_alpha   90.00
_cell.angle_beta   90.00
_cell.angle_gamma   90.00
#
_symmetry.space_group_name_H-M   'P 1'
#
loop_
_entity.id
_entity.type
_entity.pdbx_description
1 polymer ?
#
loop_
_entity_poly.entity_id
_entity_poly.type
_entity_poly.pdbx_seq_one_letter_code
_entity_poly.pdbx_strand_id
1 'polypeptide(L)'
;MIHYNPTEERYDFRSYAHGMGSGDYPLTQLEENVFRWEIKNEYVYIRYTITHNEQDQWHEFGEVYVAQADQWYPMFEMTLNRVADAD
;
A
#
# COMPACT_ATOMS: atom_id res chain seq x y z
N MET A 1 0.51 7.85 4.94
CA MET A 1 0.16 9.18 4.39
C MET A 1 0.60 9.21 2.95
N ILE A 2 -0.30 9.52 2.02
CA ILE A 2 0.04 9.67 0.60
C ILE A 2 0.48 11.12 0.36
N HIS A 3 1.57 11.33 -0.35
CA HIS A 3 1.98 12.66 -0.80
C HIS A 3 2.49 12.61 -2.24
N TYR A 4 2.36 13.71 -2.96
CA TYR A 4 2.91 13.84 -4.30
C TYR A 4 4.37 14.33 -4.21
N ASN A 5 5.28 13.61 -4.86
CA ASN A 5 6.67 13.97 -5.04
C ASN A 5 6.83 14.66 -6.40
N PRO A 6 6.96 16.00 -6.45
CA PRO A 6 7.01 16.74 -7.70
C PRO A 6 8.33 16.58 -8.45
N THR A 7 9.39 16.12 -7.79
CA THR A 7 10.69 15.88 -8.44
C THR A 7 10.68 14.58 -9.24
N GLU A 8 9.97 13.56 -8.74
CA GLU A 8 9.85 12.24 -9.37
C GLU A 8 8.51 12.02 -10.08
N GLU A 9 7.67 13.07 -10.13
CA GLU A 9 6.33 13.09 -10.72
C GLU A 9 5.44 11.91 -10.29
N ARG A 10 5.57 11.45 -9.03
CA ARG A 10 4.87 10.27 -8.52
C ARG A 10 4.24 10.49 -7.15
N TYR A 11 3.30 9.64 -6.78
CA TYR A 11 2.79 9.56 -5.42
C TYR A 11 3.63 8.59 -4.58
N ASP A 12 4.00 9.02 -3.38
CA ASP A 12 4.72 8.23 -2.40
C ASP A 12 3.80 7.95 -1.20
N PHE A 13 3.73 6.68 -0.79
CA PHE A 13 3.06 6.27 0.44
C PHE A 13 4.07 6.24 1.58
N ARG A 14 3.95 7.18 2.52
CA ARG A 14 4.69 7.11 3.78
C ARG A 14 3.99 6.15 4.73
N SER A 15 4.61 5.01 4.97
CA SER A 15 4.15 4.03 5.97
C SER A 15 4.87 4.25 7.29
N TYR A 16 4.13 4.09 8.39
CA TYR A 16 4.66 4.06 9.75
C TYR A 16 4.26 2.72 10.36
N ALA A 17 5.21 1.79 10.46
CA ALA A 17 4.97 0.50 11.07
C ALA A 17 5.61 0.49 12.46
N HIS A 18 4.79 0.19 13.48
CA HIS A 18 5.25 0.14 14.87
C HIS A 18 6.39 -0.90 14.99
N GLY A 19 7.58 -0.44 15.38
CA GLY A 19 8.79 -1.28 15.48
C GLY A 19 9.59 -1.49 14.19
N MET A 20 9.08 -1.07 13.02
CA MET A 20 9.79 -1.17 11.73
C MET A 20 10.21 0.17 11.13
N GLY A 21 9.89 1.28 11.82
CA GLY A 21 10.25 2.63 11.40
C GLY A 21 9.27 3.22 10.39
N SER A 22 9.72 4.27 9.70
CA SER A 22 8.97 4.95 8.64
C SER A 22 9.73 4.91 7.33
N GLY A 23 9.03 4.73 6.22
CA GLY A 23 9.62 4.77 4.88
C GLY A 23 8.66 5.36 3.86
N ASP A 24 9.24 5.94 2.82
CA ASP A 24 8.51 6.38 1.62
C ASP A 24 8.59 5.27 0.58
N TYR A 25 7.44 4.76 0.19
CA TYR A 25 7.33 3.67 -0.77
C TYR A 25 6.60 4.19 -2.01
N PRO A 26 7.18 4.00 -3.22
CA PRO A 26 6.53 4.45 -4.44
C PRO A 26 5.20 3.74 -4.62
N LEU A 27 4.17 4.52 -4.91
CA LEU A 27 2.88 4.00 -5.32
C LEU A 27 2.92 3.71 -6.83
N THR A 28 2.80 2.45 -7.20
CA THR A 28 2.67 2.02 -8.59
C THR A 28 1.21 1.88 -8.94
N GLN A 29 0.74 2.60 -9.96
CA GLN A 29 -0.57 2.32 -10.54
C GLN A 29 -0.44 1.10 -11.47
N LEU A 30 -1.21 0.04 -11.19
CA LEU A 30 -1.20 -1.17 -12.00
C LEU A 30 -2.25 -1.10 -13.11
N GLU A 31 -3.45 -0.62 -12.75
CA GLU A 31 -4.61 -0.48 -13.63
C GLU A 31 -5.43 0.76 -13.22
N GLU A 32 -6.53 1.03 -13.90
CA GLU A 32 -7.50 2.03 -13.43
C GLU A 32 -8.01 1.62 -12.05
N ASN A 33 -7.92 2.54 -11.07
CA ASN A 33 -8.33 2.31 -9.68
C ASN A 33 -7.58 1.22 -8.91
N VAL A 34 -6.52 0.62 -9.47
CA VAL A 34 -5.69 -0.38 -8.80
C VAL A 34 -4.28 0.16 -8.59
N PHE A 35 -3.88 0.24 -7.33
CA PHE A 35 -2.58 0.75 -6.91
C PHE A 35 -1.85 -0.30 -6.08
N ARG A 36 -0.53 -0.31 -6.16
CA ARG A 36 0.32 -1.17 -5.35
C ARG A 36 1.51 -0.42 -4.83
N TRP A 37 1.83 -0.61 -3.55
CA TRP A 37 3.17 -0.30 -3.05
C TRP A 37 3.78 -1.54 -2.39
N GLU A 38 5.10 -1.55 -2.37
CA GLU A 38 5.88 -2.68 -1.90
C GLU A 38 6.92 -2.20 -0.88
N ILE A 39 7.04 -2.93 0.21
CA ILE A 39 8.06 -2.76 1.23
C ILE A 39 9.00 -3.94 1.10
N LYS A 40 10.20 -3.71 0.57
CA LYS A 40 11.23 -4.74 0.43
C LYS A 40 12.49 -4.31 1.16
N ASN A 41 12.89 -5.07 2.18
CA ASN A 41 14.17 -4.93 2.85
C ASN A 41 14.79 -6.31 3.10
N GLU A 42 15.91 -6.35 3.83
CA GLU A 42 16.64 -7.60 4.11
C GLU A 42 15.87 -8.61 4.98
N TYR A 43 14.83 -8.17 5.70
CA TYR A 43 14.05 -9.00 6.61
C TYR A 43 12.66 -9.34 6.09
N VAL A 44 12.05 -8.45 5.32
CA VAL A 44 10.65 -8.57 4.91
C VAL A 44 10.46 -8.14 3.47
N TYR A 45 9.54 -8.82 2.81
CA TYR A 45 8.98 -8.37 1.56
C TYR A 45 7.45 -8.38 1.68
N ILE A 46 6.84 -7.20 1.72
CA ILE A 46 5.41 -6.98 1.86
C ILE A 46 4.93 -6.24 0.62
N ARG A 47 3.75 -6.56 0.12
CA ARG A 47 3.05 -5.77 -0.88
C ARG A 47 1.65 -5.44 -0.39
N TYR A 48 1.17 -4.29 -0.81
CA TYR A 48 -0.14 -3.76 -0.47
C TYR A 48 -0.82 -3.41 -1.79
N THR A 49 -1.93 -4.06 -2.08
CA THR A 49 -2.76 -3.73 -3.23
C THR A 49 -3.99 -2.99 -2.75
N ILE A 50 -4.20 -1.79 -3.28
CA ILE A 50 -5.40 -1.01 -3.05
C ILE A 50 -6.24 -1.01 -4.32
N THR A 51 -7.52 -1.27 -4.17
CA THR A 51 -8.53 -1.12 -5.23
C THR A 51 -9.58 -0.11 -4.78
N HIS A 52 -9.81 0.93 -5.56
CA HIS A 52 -10.96 1.82 -5.39
C HIS A 52 -12.16 1.24 -6.14
N ASN A 53 -13.28 1.04 -5.44
CA ASN A 53 -14.46 0.39 -6.01
C ASN A 53 -15.56 1.39 -6.39
N GLU A 54 -16.60 0.88 -7.06
CA GLU A 54 -17.73 1.67 -7.55
C GLU A 54 -18.56 2.32 -6.43
N GLN A 55 -18.41 1.88 -5.17
CA GLN A 55 -19.09 2.43 -4.00
C GLN A 55 -18.28 3.54 -3.30
N ASP A 56 -17.24 4.09 -3.96
CA ASP A 56 -16.31 5.06 -3.38
C ASP A 56 -15.59 4.53 -2.13
N GLN A 57 -15.33 3.22 -2.09
CA GLN A 57 -14.58 2.58 -1.01
C GLN A 57 -13.19 2.19 -1.47
N TRP A 58 -12.25 2.25 -0.53
CA TRP A 58 -10.90 1.77 -0.74
C TRP A 58 -10.77 0.39 -0.11
N HIS A 59 -10.59 -0.62 -0.95
CA HIS A 59 -10.29 -1.98 -0.51
C HIS A 59 -8.77 -2.16 -0.49
N GLU A 60 -8.21 -2.54 0.66
CA GLU A 60 -6.78 -2.76 0.83
C GLU A 60 -6.51 -4.22 1.20
N PHE A 61 -5.58 -4.83 0.47
CA PHE A 61 -5.12 -6.20 0.71
C PHE A 61 -3.61 -6.22 0.87
N GLY A 62 -3.13 -6.66 2.04
CA GLY A 62 -1.72 -6.76 2.36
C GLY A 62 -1.23 -8.19 2.37
N GLU A 63 -0.10 -8.44 1.73
CA GLU A 63 0.52 -9.75 1.63
C GLU A 63 1.99 -9.69 2.04
N VAL A 64 2.47 -10.75 2.70
CA VAL A 64 3.89 -10.94 3.03
C VAL A 64 4.43 -12.13 2.24
N TYR A 65 5.61 -11.97 1.66
CA TYR A 65 6.32 -13.02 0.97
C TYR A 65 7.16 -13.84 1.96
N VAL A 66 6.96 -15.15 1.96
CA VAL A 66 7.70 -16.11 2.79
C VAL A 66 8.68 -16.86 1.90
N ALA A 67 9.96 -16.48 1.98
CA ALA A 67 11.01 -17.00 1.10
C ALA A 67 11.18 -18.53 1.17
N GLN A 68 10.93 -19.16 2.33
CA GLN A 68 11.03 -20.62 2.50
C GLN A 68 9.96 -21.39 1.70
N ALA A 69 8.81 -20.77 1.47
CA ALA A 69 7.69 -21.33 0.72
C ALA A 69 7.60 -20.78 -0.71
N ASP A 70 8.45 -19.81 -1.07
CA ASP A 70 8.39 -19.05 -2.32
C ASP A 70 6.96 -18.53 -2.63
N GLN A 71 6.26 -18.06 -1.61
CA GLN A 71 4.82 -17.76 -1.71
C GLN A 71 4.43 -16.51 -0.92
N TRP A 72 3.42 -15.81 -1.43
CA TRP A 72 2.74 -14.70 -0.77
C TRP A 72 1.62 -15.22 0.13
N TYR A 73 1.54 -14.69 1.35
CA TYR A 73 0.50 -15.01 2.31
C TYR A 73 -0.26 -13.74 2.72
N PRO A 74 -1.59 -13.83 2.87
CA PRO A 74 -2.39 -12.70 3.36
C PRO A 74 -1.97 -12.34 4.78
N MET A 75 -1.75 -11.05 5.01
CA MET A 75 -1.47 -10.49 6.33
C MET A 75 -2.69 -9.74 6.87
N PHE A 76 -3.39 -9.00 6.03
CA PHE A 76 -4.66 -8.36 6.36
C PHE A 76 -5.47 -8.05 5.10
N GLU A 77 -6.74 -7.76 5.34
CA GLU A 77 -7.69 -7.27 4.35
C GLU A 77 -8.60 -6.25 5.05
N MET A 78 -8.82 -5.10 4.42
CA MET A 78 -9.70 -4.07 4.96
C MET A 78 -10.44 -3.31 3.87
N THR A 79 -11.58 -2.74 4.21
CA THR A 79 -12.33 -1.82 3.36
C THR A 79 -12.58 -0.53 4.12
N LEU A 80 -12.11 0.58 3.57
CA LEU A 80 -12.25 1.92 4.12
C LEU A 80 -13.43 2.63 3.46
N ASN A 81 -14.33 3.14 4.29
CA ASN A 81 -15.41 4.01 3.86
C ASN A 81 -14.98 5.47 4.03
N ARG A 82 -15.23 6.29 3.01
CA ARG A 82 -15.06 7.73 3.13
C ARG A 82 -16.15 8.30 4.04
N VAL A 83 -15.76 9.02 5.08
CA VAL A 83 -16.70 9.57 6.09
C VAL A 83 -17.03 11.04 5.80
N ALA A 84 -16.04 11.85 5.40
CA ALA A 84 -16.20 13.24 4.95
C ALA A 84 -14.86 13.78 4.43
N ASP A 85 -14.87 14.95 3.79
CA ASP A 85 -13.65 15.73 3.56
C ASP A 85 -13.26 16.51 4.83
N ALA A 86 -11.96 16.69 5.05
CA ALA A 86 -11.48 17.61 6.08
C ALA A 86 -11.43 19.02 5.46
N ASP A 87 -12.14 19.97 6.07
CA ASP A 87 -12.13 21.40 5.72
C ASP A 87 -10.76 22.07 5.95
#